data_AF-A0A859QIV0-F1
#
_entry.id   AF-A0A859QIV0-F1
#
_cell.length_a   1.000
_cell.length_b   1.000
_cell.length_c   1.000
_cell.angle_alpha   90.00
_cell.angle_beta   90.00
_cell.angle_gamma   90.00
#
_symmetry.space_group_name_H-M   'P 1'
#
loop_
_entity.id
_entity.type
_entity.pdbx_description
1 polymer ?
#
loop_
_entity_poly.entity_id
_entity_poly.type
_entity_poly.pdbx_seq_one_letter_code
_entity_poly.pdbx_strand_id
1 'polypeptide(L)'
;MRRRSKVDRVPMGSEGAPAPLGTPIGWDDLSSEEKTALKRINRGPDHVISQSVGERLIALGLAVERPHGIGISRQGRELVIAVLLRAREGSGTELDDSQS
;
A
#
# COMPACT_ATOMS: atom_id res chain seq x y z
N MET A 1 10.55 19.63 -50.16
CA MET A 1 10.65 20.23 -48.81
C MET A 1 9.51 19.73 -47.93
N ARG A 2 9.83 19.45 -46.65
CA ARG A 2 8.95 19.17 -45.48
C ARG A 2 8.50 17.71 -45.23
N ARG A 3 9.27 17.08 -44.34
CA ARG A 3 8.94 15.91 -43.50
C ARG A 3 7.75 16.22 -42.58
N ARG A 4 7.00 15.20 -42.19
CA ARG A 4 6.53 14.99 -40.79
C ARG A 4 6.05 13.55 -40.59
N SER A 5 6.80 12.85 -39.76
CA SER A 5 6.52 11.52 -39.23
C SER A 5 5.22 11.52 -38.43
N LYS A 6 4.37 10.52 -38.66
CA LYS A 6 3.22 10.23 -37.80
C LYS A 6 3.76 9.42 -36.62
N VAL A 7 3.98 10.11 -35.50
CA VAL A 7 4.20 9.46 -34.21
C VAL A 7 2.81 9.15 -33.68
N ASP A 8 2.42 7.88 -33.73
CA ASP A 8 1.24 7.41 -33.02
C ASP A 8 1.47 7.60 -31.52
N ARG A 9 0.70 8.54 -30.98
CA ARG A 9 0.68 8.91 -29.57
C ARG A 9 -0.10 7.83 -28.84
N VAL A 10 0.59 7.01 -28.06
CA VAL A 10 -0.04 6.09 -27.10
C VAL A 10 -0.95 6.92 -26.19
N PRO A 11 -2.25 6.56 -26.02
CA PRO A 11 -3.10 7.23 -25.06
C PRO A 11 -2.63 6.85 -23.65
N MET A 12 -1.88 7.78 -23.04
CA MET A 12 -1.65 7.85 -21.61
C MET A 12 -2.99 8.19 -20.96
N GLY A 13 -3.75 7.16 -20.61
CA GLY A 13 -5.16 7.28 -20.22
C GLY A 13 -5.55 6.20 -19.24
N SER A 14 -4.88 6.16 -18.10
CA SER A 14 -5.41 5.59 -16.87
C SER A 14 -5.03 6.55 -15.76
N GLU A 15 -5.62 7.74 -15.84
CA GLU A 15 -5.79 8.62 -14.69
C GLU A 15 -6.53 7.81 -13.63
N GLY A 16 -5.75 7.19 -12.73
CA GLY A 16 -6.27 6.63 -11.51
C GLY A 16 -6.82 7.80 -10.70
N ALA A 17 -8.12 8.04 -10.85
CA ALA A 17 -8.84 9.05 -10.10
C ALA A 17 -8.44 8.99 -8.62
N PRO A 18 -8.13 10.12 -7.97
CA PRO A 18 -7.90 10.12 -6.53
C PRO A 18 -9.16 9.55 -5.88
N ALA A 19 -8.99 8.47 -5.12
CA ALA A 19 -10.09 7.82 -4.43
C ALA A 19 -10.88 8.88 -3.63
N PRO A 20 -12.22 8.85 -3.66
CA PRO A 20 -13.03 9.89 -3.05
C PRO A 20 -12.74 9.98 -1.54
N LEU A 21 -12.52 11.21 -1.09
CA LEU A 21 -12.46 11.59 0.32
C LEU A 21 -13.73 11.09 1.02
N GLY A 22 -13.63 10.05 1.85
CA GLY A 22 -14.72 9.68 2.75
C GLY A 22 -14.84 8.19 3.12
N THR A 23 -14.24 7.27 2.37
CA THR A 23 -14.30 5.84 2.73
C THR A 23 -12.99 5.41 3.37
N PRO A 24 -13.01 4.79 4.58
CA PRO A 24 -11.79 4.24 5.18
C PRO A 24 -11.22 3.16 4.26
N ILE A 25 -9.99 3.37 3.78
CA ILE A 25 -9.27 2.41 2.94
C ILE A 25 -8.98 1.15 3.75
N GLY A 26 -9.50 0.02 3.29
CA GLY A 26 -9.27 -1.29 3.86
C GLY A 26 -8.00 -1.94 3.35
N TRP A 27 -7.61 -3.06 3.97
CA TRP A 27 -6.43 -3.82 3.55
C TRP A 27 -6.61 -4.36 2.12
N ASP A 28 -7.80 -4.81 1.77
CA ASP A 28 -8.05 -5.48 0.49
C ASP A 28 -8.10 -4.51 -0.70
N ASP A 29 -8.28 -3.21 -0.45
CA ASP A 29 -8.25 -2.14 -1.45
C ASP A 29 -6.83 -1.83 -1.96
N LEU A 30 -5.81 -2.36 -1.26
CA LEU A 30 -4.40 -2.15 -1.59
C LEU A 30 -3.88 -3.24 -2.53
N SER A 31 -3.05 -2.84 -3.48
CA SER A 31 -2.25 -3.75 -4.30
C SER A 31 -1.24 -4.53 -3.45
N SER A 32 -0.73 -5.64 -3.99
CA SER A 32 0.31 -6.44 -3.33
C SER A 32 1.59 -5.65 -3.05
N GLU A 33 1.95 -4.71 -3.93
CA GLU A 33 3.12 -3.86 -3.75
C GLU A 33 2.92 -2.87 -2.60
N GLU A 34 1.77 -2.20 -2.54
CA GLU A 34 1.39 -1.27 -1.46
C GLU A 34 1.31 -1.99 -0.10
N LYS A 35 0.69 -3.17 -0.05
CA LYS A 35 0.63 -4.05 1.13
C LYS A 35 2.03 -4.39 1.63
N THR A 36 2.93 -4.73 0.72
CA THR A 36 4.32 -5.09 1.04
C THR A 36 5.10 -3.88 1.53
N ALA A 37 4.95 -2.74 0.86
CA ALA A 37 5.57 -1.47 1.24
C ALA A 37 5.13 -1.05 2.65
N LEU A 38 3.83 -1.06 2.94
CA LEU A 38 3.26 -0.76 4.26
C LEU A 38 3.84 -1.65 5.37
N LYS A 39 3.90 -2.97 5.12
CA LYS A 39 4.53 -3.91 6.07
C LYS A 39 6.01 -3.61 6.29
N ARG A 40 6.75 -3.19 5.26
CA ARG A 40 8.16 -2.83 5.36
C ARG A 40 8.35 -1.55 6.17
N ILE A 41 7.70 -0.44 5.80
CA ILE A 41 7.86 0.83 6.53
C ILE A 41 7.36 0.74 7.98
N ASN A 42 6.46 -0.21 8.30
CA ASN A 42 6.07 -0.51 9.69
C ASN A 42 7.20 -1.15 10.52
N ARG A 43 8.15 -1.85 9.88
CA ARG A 43 9.26 -2.54 10.56
C ARG A 43 10.41 -1.61 10.93
N GLY A 44 10.57 -0.48 10.23
CA GLY A 44 11.64 0.47 10.52
C GLY A 44 11.98 1.38 9.33
N PRO A 45 12.90 2.34 9.55
CA PRO A 45 13.24 3.40 8.61
C PRO A 45 14.10 2.94 7.41
N ASP A 46 14.77 1.80 7.48
CA ASP A 46 15.79 1.39 6.48
C ASP A 46 15.21 0.75 5.20
N HIS A 47 13.90 0.88 5.00
CA HIS A 47 13.22 0.23 3.88
C HIS A 47 12.95 1.21 2.74
N VAL A 48 13.70 1.04 1.65
CA VAL A 48 13.45 1.74 0.40
C VAL A 48 12.18 1.21 -0.26
N ILE A 49 11.25 2.13 -0.57
CA ILE A 49 10.05 1.86 -1.35
C ILE A 49 10.11 2.66 -2.66
N SER A 50 9.43 2.18 -3.70
CA SER A 50 9.33 2.92 -4.95
C SER A 50 8.60 4.25 -4.71
N GLN A 51 9.05 5.30 -5.39
CA GLN A 51 8.50 6.64 -5.23
C GLN A 51 6.99 6.67 -5.53
N SER A 52 6.56 6.00 -6.61
CA SER A 52 5.15 5.92 -7.00
C SER A 52 4.27 5.26 -5.94
N VAL A 53 4.74 4.18 -5.30
CA VAL A 53 4.00 3.53 -4.20
C VAL A 53 3.98 4.42 -2.96
N GLY A 54 5.09 5.09 -2.67
CA GLY A 54 5.18 6.06 -1.58
C GLY A 54 4.17 7.20 -1.72
N GLU A 55 4.13 7.84 -2.88
CA GLU A 55 3.18 8.92 -3.21
C GLU A 55 1.74 8.44 -3.11
N ARG A 56 1.44 7.22 -3.60
CA ARG A 56 0.11 6.65 -3.51
C ARG A 56 -0.31 6.37 -2.06
N LEU A 57 0.59 5.81 -1.24
CA LEU A 57 0.32 5.56 0.18
C LEU A 57 0.15 6.86 0.98
N ILE A 58 0.86 7.93 0.63
CA ILE A 58 0.68 9.26 1.20
C ILE A 58 -0.69 9.82 0.82
N ALA A 59 -1.08 9.73 -0.47
CA ALA A 59 -2.38 10.17 -0.94
C ALA A 59 -3.56 9.44 -0.26
N LEU A 60 -3.36 8.17 0.11
CA LEU A 60 -4.34 7.38 0.87
C LEU A 60 -4.32 7.65 2.39
N GLY A 61 -3.41 8.50 2.88
CA GLY A 61 -3.25 8.80 4.31
C GLY A 61 -2.59 7.69 5.13
N LEU A 62 -2.05 6.66 4.48
CA LEU A 62 -1.44 5.48 5.13
C LEU A 62 0.08 5.65 5.37
N ALA A 63 0.70 6.58 4.65
CA ALA A 63 2.09 6.99 4.85
C ALA A 63 2.20 8.51 4.98
N VAL A 64 3.36 8.96 5.44
CA VAL A 64 3.71 10.38 5.59
C VAL A 64 5.14 10.62 5.11
N GLU A 65 5.36 11.76 4.47
CA GLU A 65 6.71 12.22 4.16
C GLU A 65 7.42 12.69 5.44
N ARG A 66 8.69 12.34 5.59
CA ARG A 66 9.54 12.72 6.73
C ARG A 66 10.91 13.18 6.21
N PRO A 67 11.71 13.89 7.03
CA PRO A 67 13.05 14.33 6.64
C PRO A 67 13.99 13.20 6.18
N HIS A 68 13.75 11.96 6.63
CA HIS A 68 14.56 10.78 6.30
C HIS A 68 13.88 9.83 5.32
N GLY A 69 12.83 10.29 4.61
CA GLY A 69 12.09 9.48 3.63
C GLY A 69 10.64 9.21 4.07
N ILE A 70 10.03 8.19 3.49
CA ILE A 70 8.61 7.89 3.69
C ILE A 70 8.44 7.00 4.92
N GLY A 71 7.64 7.46 5.88
CA GLY A 71 7.30 6.71 7.08
C GLY A 71 5.82 6.32 7.13
N ILE A 72 5.48 5.37 7.99
CA ILE A 72 4.09 4.97 8.21
C ILE A 72 3.31 6.06 8.97
N SER A 73 2.05 6.27 8.59
CA SER A 73 1.11 7.11 9.35
C SER A 73 0.51 6.32 10.51
N ARG A 74 -0.21 6.99 11.41
CA ARG A 74 -0.97 6.31 12.48
C ARG A 74 -2.00 5.34 11.89
N GLN A 75 -2.78 5.81 10.91
CA GLN A 75 -3.81 5.01 10.24
C GLN A 75 -3.21 3.80 9.52
N GLY A 76 -2.10 4.00 8.80
CA GLY A 76 -1.38 2.89 8.16
C GLY A 76 -0.88 1.85 9.16
N ARG A 77 -0.40 2.30 10.33
CA ARG A 77 0.08 1.42 11.39
C ARG A 77 -1.05 0.58 11.97
N GLU A 78 -2.19 1.21 12.29
CA GLU A 78 -3.38 0.52 12.81
C GLU A 78 -3.88 -0.53 11.81
N LEU A 79 -3.91 -0.20 10.52
CA LEU A 79 -4.29 -1.13 9.45
C LEU A 79 -3.37 -2.35 9.38
N VAL A 80 -2.04 -2.14 9.39
CA VAL A 80 -1.06 -3.24 9.33
C VAL A 80 -1.13 -4.11 10.58
N ILE A 81 -1.29 -3.53 11.78
CA ILE A 81 -1.41 -4.27 13.02
C ILE A 81 -2.65 -5.16 13.00
N ALA A 82 -3.82 -4.64 12.60
CA ALA A 82 -5.05 -5.41 12.53
C ALA A 82 -4.90 -6.67 11.65
N VAL A 83 -4.22 -6.53 10.52
CA VAL A 83 -3.93 -7.63 9.59
C VAL A 83 -2.98 -8.66 10.19
N LEU A 84 -1.91 -8.21 10.86
CA LEU A 84 -0.94 -9.10 11.50
C LEU A 84 -1.55 -9.88 12.67
N LEU A 85 -2.42 -9.24 13.46
CA LEU A 85 -3.14 -9.89 14.55
C LEU A 85 -4.13 -10.93 14.02
N ARG A 86 -4.94 -10.60 13.01
CA ARG A 86 -5.86 -11.56 12.38
C ARG A 86 -5.12 -12.77 11.81
N ALA A 87 -3.98 -12.55 11.15
CA ALA A 87 -3.15 -13.64 10.64
C ALA A 87 -2.61 -14.54 11.76
N ARG A 88 -2.26 -13.96 12.92
CA ARG A 88 -1.83 -14.71 14.10
C ARG A 88 -2.96 -15.54 14.71
N GLU A 89 -4.16 -14.96 14.83
CA GLU A 89 -5.34 -15.65 15.37
C GLU A 89 -5.75 -16.82 14.48
N GLY A 90 -5.77 -16.63 13.16
CA GLY A 90 -6.05 -17.71 12.21
C GLY A 90 -4.99 -18.82 12.19
N SER A 91 -3.77 -18.55 12.67
CA SER A 91 -2.71 -19.57 12.83
C SER A 91 -2.73 -20.30 14.17
N GLY A 92 -3.61 -19.89 15.10
CA GLY A 92 -3.65 -20.39 16.49
C GLY A 92 -4.82 -21.32 16.81
N THR A 93 -5.60 -21.77 15.83
CA THR A 93 -6.82 -22.56 16.05
C THR A 93 -6.82 -23.87 15.26
N GLU A 94 -5.80 -24.69 15.45
CA GLU A 94 -5.83 -26.15 15.20
C GLU A 94 -5.01 -26.86 16.30
N LEU A 95 -5.29 -26.56 17.57
CA LEU A 95 -4.95 -27.49 18.65
C LEU A 95 -6.19 -28.35 18.89
N ASP A 96 -6.25 -29.40 18.08
CA ASP A 96 -6.73 -30.74 18.40
C ASP A 96 -7.34 -30.89 19.81
N ASP A 97 -8.60 -30.48 19.93
CA ASP A 97 -9.50 -30.98 20.97
C ASP A 97 -10.06 -32.30 20.42
N SER A 98 -9.26 -33.36 20.47
CA SER A 98 -9.70 -34.69 20.06
C SER A 98 -9.11 -35.81 20.91
N GLN A 99 -10.01 -36.28 21.79
CA GLN A 99 -10.22 -37.66 22.26
C GLN A 99 -9.30 -38.09 23.43
N SER A 100 -9.80 -38.08 24.67
CA SER A 100 -10.64 -39.13 25.30
C SER A 100 -9.92 -40.46 25.50
#